data_AF-A0A520HJA2-F1
#
_entry.id   AF-A0A520HJA2-F1
#
_cell.length_a   1.000
_cell.length_b   1.000
_cell.length_c   1.000
_cell.angle_alpha   90.00
_cell.angle_beta   90.00
_cell.angle_gamma   90.00
#
_symmetry.space_group_name_H-M   'P 1'
#
loop_
_entity.id
_entity.type
_entity.pdbx_description
1 polymer ?
#
loop_
_entity_poly.entity_id
_entity_poly.type
_entity_poly.pdbx_seq_one_letter_code
_entity_poly.pdbx_strand_id
1 'polypeptide(L)' 'MIGRTTKTAWVSAAMLATTMLATTAQGATARREAAGALPDGTKVEAITLTGTNGVSAKIITY' A
#
# COMPACT_ATOMS: atom_id res chain seq x y z
N MET A 1 -6.97 -34.83 -37.95
CA MET A 1 -7.17 -34.27 -36.59
C MET A 1 -5.89 -33.58 -36.13
N ILE A 2 -5.71 -32.30 -36.47
CA ILE A 2 -4.65 -31.40 -35.98
C ILE A 2 -5.30 -30.02 -35.91
N GLY A 3 -5.31 -29.37 -34.75
CA GLY A 3 -5.91 -28.02 -34.63
C GLY A 3 -6.57 -27.68 -33.29
N ARG A 4 -6.62 -28.61 -32.32
CA ARG A 4 -7.30 -28.37 -31.03
C ARG A 4 -6.38 -28.04 -29.85
N THR A 5 -5.06 -28.13 -30.01
CA THR A 5 -4.08 -27.99 -28.90
C THR A 5 -3.49 -26.59 -28.74
N THR A 6 -3.63 -25.72 -29.75
CA THR A 6 -3.08 -24.35 -29.67
C THR A 6 -3.90 -23.47 -28.74
N LYS A 7 -5.24 -23.48 -28.78
CA LYS A 7 -6.07 -22.58 -27.94
C LYS A 7 -5.88 -22.76 -26.42
N THR A 8 -5.62 -23.98 -25.95
CA THR A 8 -5.43 -24.28 -24.52
C THR A 8 -4.10 -23.77 -23.98
N ALA A 9 -3.05 -23.71 -24.80
CA ALA A 9 -1.74 -23.18 -24.38
C ALA A 9 -1.80 -21.68 -24.07
N TRP A 10 -2.64 -20.92 -24.79
CA TRP A 10 -2.80 -19.48 -24.58
C TRP A 10 -3.55 -19.17 -23.28
N VAL A 11 -4.52 -20.00 -22.92
CA VAL A 11 -5.26 -19.85 -21.65
C VAL A 11 -4.35 -20.11 -20.45
N SER A 12 -3.48 -21.13 -20.52
CA SER A 12 -2.52 -21.43 -19.46
C SER A 12 -1.47 -20.32 -19.27
N ALA A 13 -0.97 -19.75 -20.37
CA ALA A 13 -0.02 -18.63 -20.32
C ALA A 13 -0.67 -17.34 -19.78
N ALA A 14 -1.93 -17.06 -20.14
CA ALA A 14 -2.67 -15.91 -19.63
C ALA A 14 -2.95 -16.03 -18.13
N MET A 15 -3.28 -17.22 -17.62
CA MET A 15 -3.47 -17.43 -16.17
C MET A 15 -2.18 -17.22 -15.37
N LEU A 16 -1.03 -17.69 -15.85
CA LEU A 16 0.27 -17.43 -15.20
C LEU A 16 0.65 -15.93 -15.19
N ALA A 17 0.30 -15.18 -16.24
CA ALA A 17 0.59 -13.75 -16.28
C ALA A 17 -0.22 -12.96 -15.23
N THR A 18 -1.43 -13.39 -14.89
CA THR A 18 -2.28 -12.70 -13.90
C THR A 18 -1.80 -12.84 -12.45
N THR A 19 -1.07 -13.89 -12.10
CA THR A 19 -0.54 -14.07 -10.73
C THR A 19 0.72 -13.22 -10.47
N MET A 20 1.45 -12.83 -11.52
CA MET A 20 2.63 -11.96 -11.43
C MET A 20 2.28 -10.48 -11.20
N LEU A 21 1.02 -10.09 -11.41
CA LEU A 21 0.52 -8.74 -11.15
C LEU A 21 0.01 -8.55 -9.72
N ALA A 22 0.29 -9.49 -8.81
CA ALA A 22 0.06 -9.32 -7.38
C ALA A 22 0.99 -8.23 -6.83
N THR A 23 0.62 -6.96 -7.09
CA THR A 23 1.20 -5.81 -6.40
C THR A 23 0.99 -6.03 -4.91
N THR A 24 2.09 -6.18 -4.18
CA THR A 24 2.03 -6.27 -2.73
C THR A 24 1.45 -4.96 -2.24
N ALA A 25 0.37 -5.02 -1.46
CA ALA A 25 -0.14 -3.85 -0.76
C ALA A 25 0.96 -3.37 0.19
N GLN A 26 1.79 -2.43 -0.28
CA GLN A 26 2.86 -1.83 0.49
C GLN A 26 2.22 -0.90 1.52
N GLY A 27 1.91 -1.46 2.69
CA GLY A 27 1.28 -0.73 3.77
C GLY A 27 2.17 0.44 4.19
N ALA A 28 1.68 1.66 4.00
CA ALA A 28 2.28 2.83 4.61
C ALA A 28 2.26 2.65 6.13
N THR A 29 3.37 2.97 6.81
CA THR A 29 3.42 2.91 8.27
C THR A 29 2.87 4.21 8.85
N ALA A 30 2.04 4.09 9.87
CA ALA A 30 1.52 5.23 10.62
C ALA A 30 1.99 5.14 12.07
N ARG A 31 2.69 6.18 12.54
CA ARG A 31 3.16 6.28 13.92
C ARG A 31 2.56 7.52 14.57
N ARG A 32 1.88 7.32 15.72
CA ARG A 32 1.27 8.38 16.52
C ARG A 32 2.09 8.61 17.78
N GLU A 33 2.36 9.87 18.07
CA GLU A 33 3.11 10.30 19.26
C GLU A 33 2.49 11.56 19.86
N ALA A 34 2.61 11.73 21.18
CA ALA A 34 2.23 12.96 21.85
C ALA A 34 3.16 14.10 21.43
N ALA A 35 2.59 15.23 21.01
CA ALA A 35 3.33 16.40 20.54
C ALA A 35 3.23 17.61 21.48
N GLY A 36 2.33 17.56 22.47
CA GLY A 36 2.17 18.60 23.49
C GLY A 36 0.71 18.81 23.87
N ALA A 37 0.41 20.00 24.37
CA ALA A 37 -0.95 20.46 24.62
C ALA A 37 -1.08 21.94 24.22
N LEU A 38 -2.28 22.33 23.77
CA LEU A 38 -2.65 23.73 23.58
C LEU A 38 -2.76 24.44 24.95
N PRO A 39 -2.79 25.79 24.96
CA PRO A 39 -2.96 26.57 26.18
C PRO A 39 -4.25 26.26 26.97
N ASP A 40 -5.27 25.76 26.28
CA ASP A 40 -6.55 25.33 26.88
C ASP A 40 -6.51 23.89 27.43
N GLY A 41 -5.36 23.21 27.32
CA GLY A 41 -5.16 21.83 27.77
C GLY A 41 -5.49 20.77 26.71
N THR A 42 -5.94 21.14 25.51
CA THR A 42 -6.23 20.18 24.43
C THR A 42 -4.95 19.48 24.00
N LYS A 43 -4.95 18.15 23.96
CA LYS A 43 -3.75 17.36 23.61
C LYS A 43 -3.47 17.46 22.12
N VAL A 44 -2.20 17.72 21.79
CA VAL A 44 -1.70 17.73 20.42
C VAL A 44 -1.04 16.39 20.12
N GLU A 45 -1.38 15.81 18.97
CA GLU A 45 -0.75 14.59 18.49
C GLU A 45 0.00 14.83 17.18
N ALA A 46 1.12 14.13 17.02
CA ALA A 46 1.86 14.05 15.78
C ALA A 46 1.67 12.65 15.18
N ILE A 47 1.22 12.61 13.93
CA ILE A 47 1.09 11.38 13.15
C ILE A 47 2.08 11.44 12.00
N THR A 48 3.08 10.56 12.03
CA THR A 48 4.04 10.38 10.93
C THR A 48 3.54 9.24 10.04
N LEU A 49 3.31 9.56 8.76
CA LEU A 49 2.96 8.62 7.71
C LEU A 49 4.19 8.40 6.84
N THR A 50 4.65 7.16 6.68
CA THR A 50 5.79 6.82 5.83
C THR A 50 5.35 5.85 4.73
N GLY A 51 5.46 6.30 3.48
CA GLY A 51 5.26 5.49 2.29
C GLY A 51 6.54 4.76 1.88
N THR A 52 6.40 3.64 1.19
CA THR A 52 7.55 2.85 0.70
C THR A 52 8.29 3.51 -0.48
N ASN A 53 7.69 4.54 -1.06
CA ASN A 53 8.28 5.34 -2.14
C ASN A 53 9.19 6.48 -1.63
N GLY A 54 9.60 6.43 -0.36
CA GLY A 54 10.50 7.42 0.24
C GLY A 54 9.81 8.73 0.65
N VAL A 55 8.49 8.83 0.51
CA VAL A 55 7.72 9.99 0.96
C VAL A 55 7.32 9.80 2.42
N SER A 56 7.52 10.85 3.21
CA SER A 56 7.08 10.93 4.60
C SER A 56 6.31 12.22 4.82
N ALA A 57 5.18 12.14 5.52
CA ALA A 57 4.37 13.27 5.91
C ALA A 57 4.17 13.27 7.43
N LYS A 58 4.27 14.44 8.06
CA LYS A 58 3.95 14.62 9.47
C LYS A 58 2.69 15.47 9.59
N ILE A 59 1.64 14.89 10.16
CA ILE A 59 0.37 15.56 10.41
C ILE A 59 0.35 15.94 11.89
N ILE A 60 0.04 17.20 12.18
CA ILE A 60 -0.16 17.70 13.55
C ILE A 60 -1.66 17.94 13.73
N THR A 61 -2.24 17.35 14.78
CA THR A 61 -3.66 17.51 15.11
C THR A 61 -3.81 18.27 16.41
N TYR A 62 -4.75 19.21 16.45
CA TYR A 62 -5.07 20.07 17.59
C TYR A 62 -6.58 20.20 17.76
#